data_AF-A0A2D7LLX7-F1
#
_entry.id   AF-A0A2D7LLX7-F1
#
_cell.length_a   1.000
_cell.length_b   1.000
_cell.length_c   1.000
_cell.angle_alpha   90.00
_cell.angle_beta   90.00
_cell.angle_gamma   90.00
#
_symmetry.space_group_name_H-M   'P 1'
#
loop_
_entity.id
_entity.type
_entity.pdbx_description
1 polymer ?
#
loop_
_entity_poly.entity_id
_entity_poly.type
_entity_poly.pdbx_seq_one_letter_code
_entity_poly.pdbx_strand_id
1 'polypeptide(L)'
;MKVFFNNSCNICRYEINHYKKVSDSTLEWVDITNNKEALALTSKSQKELLRRLHVIDNGKVIGGAKAFLVIWSKIPKYKILSKIFSFKPLYLIFHYIYEVAAYFLFIKNKNQLK
;
A
#
# COMPACT_ATOMS: atom_id res chain seq x y z
N MET A 1 -5.37 0.79 12.13
CA MET A 1 -4.15 0.64 11.28
C MET A 1 -4.23 1.66 10.16
N LYS A 2 -3.15 2.38 9.84
CA LYS A 2 -3.16 3.40 8.78
C LYS A 2 -2.60 2.84 7.47
N VAL A 3 -3.28 3.09 6.36
CA VAL A 3 -2.87 2.71 5.00
C VAL A 3 -2.61 3.96 4.18
N PHE A 4 -1.40 4.11 3.67
CA PHE A 4 -0.94 5.26 2.90
C PHE A 4 -0.91 4.90 1.42
N PHE A 5 -1.76 5.55 0.62
CA PHE A 5 -1.95 5.24 -0.78
C PHE A 5 -2.02 6.49 -1.65
N ASN A 6 -1.74 6.33 -2.95
CA ASN A 6 -1.85 7.42 -3.92
C ASN A 6 -3.27 7.48 -4.52
N ASN A 7 -4.07 8.45 -4.11
CA ASN A 7 -5.43 8.65 -4.64
C ASN A 7 -5.45 9.25 -6.05
N SER A 8 -4.37 9.91 -6.47
CA SER A 8 -4.22 10.47 -7.83
C SER A 8 -3.85 9.41 -8.88
N CYS A 9 -3.38 8.24 -8.45
CA CYS A 9 -3.15 7.07 -9.31
C CYS A 9 -4.46 6.29 -9.51
N ASN A 10 -5.02 6.28 -10.72
CA ASN A 10 -6.32 5.63 -11.01
C ASN A 10 -6.41 4.16 -10.57
N ILE A 11 -5.40 3.34 -10.89
CA ILE A 11 -5.40 1.91 -10.53
C ILE A 11 -5.24 1.71 -9.02
N CYS A 12 -4.37 2.51 -8.39
CA CYS A 12 -4.17 2.49 -6.95
C CYS A 12 -5.45 2.88 -6.21
N ARG A 13 -6.12 3.95 -6.66
CA ARG A 13 -7.41 4.40 -6.12
C ARG A 13 -8.50 3.35 -6.30
N TYR A 14 -8.59 2.73 -7.47
CA TYR A 14 -9.57 1.67 -7.72
C TYR A 14 -9.41 0.51 -6.73
N GLU A 15 -8.18 0.02 -6.57
CA GLU A 15 -7.85 -1.05 -5.62
C GLU A 15 -8.23 -0.68 -4.19
N ILE A 16 -7.80 0.50 -3.72
CA ILE A 16 -8.06 0.93 -2.33
C ILE A 16 -9.55 1.18 -2.08
N ASN A 17 -10.28 1.73 -3.06
CA ASN A 17 -11.72 1.92 -2.96
C ASN A 17 -12.47 0.57 -2.90
N HIS A 18 -11.96 -0.46 -3.58
CA HIS A 18 -12.48 -1.80 -3.42
C HIS A 18 -12.25 -2.31 -1.99
N TYR A 19 -11.02 -2.18 -1.45
CA TYR A 19 -10.73 -2.59 -0.07
C TYR A 19 -11.60 -1.86 0.96
N LYS A 20 -11.79 -0.54 0.83
CA LYS A 20 -12.68 0.26 1.67
C LYS A 20 -14.10 -0.31 1.78
N LYS A 21 -14.64 -0.86 0.67
CA LYS A 21 -16.01 -1.42 0.64
C LYS A 21 -16.15 -2.75 1.37
N VAL A 22 -15.06 -3.49 1.51
CA VAL A 22 -15.05 -4.86 2.05
C VAL A 22 -14.30 -4.97 3.39
N SER A 23 -13.72 -3.87 3.85
CA SER A 23 -13.06 -3.73 5.15
C SER A 23 -13.99 -3.10 6.19
N ASP A 24 -13.77 -3.43 7.45
CA ASP A 24 -14.45 -2.78 8.58
C ASP A 24 -13.82 -1.41 8.90
N SER A 25 -14.43 -0.64 9.82
CA SER A 25 -13.99 0.71 10.24
C SER A 25 -12.64 0.77 10.98
N THR A 26 -11.94 -0.36 11.13
CA THR A 26 -10.64 -0.44 11.82
C THR A 26 -9.44 0.01 10.98
N LEU A 27 -9.65 0.22 9.67
CA LEU A 27 -8.65 0.68 8.73
C LEU A 27 -8.84 2.17 8.41
N GLU A 28 -7.80 2.95 8.66
CA GLU A 28 -7.73 4.36 8.30
C GLU A 28 -6.97 4.49 6.97
N TRP A 29 -7.55 5.24 6.02
CA TRP A 29 -7.00 5.38 4.67
C TRP A 29 -6.50 6.81 4.48
N VAL A 30 -5.19 6.96 4.32
CA VAL A 30 -4.50 8.25 4.22
C VAL A 30 -4.01 8.44 2.79
N ASP A 31 -4.50 9.48 2.12
CA ASP A 31 -3.99 9.91 0.82
C ASP A 31 -2.64 10.60 0.98
N ILE A 32 -1.65 10.23 0.16
CA ILE A 32 -0.29 10.80 0.18
C ILE A 32 -0.14 12.02 -0.73
N THR A 33 -1.12 12.33 -1.58
CA THR A 33 -1.03 13.46 -2.50
C THR A 33 -0.94 14.78 -1.73
N ASN A 34 0.20 15.48 -1.84
CA ASN A 34 0.49 16.74 -1.14
C ASN A 34 0.31 16.70 0.39
N ASN A 35 0.53 15.54 1.01
CA ASN A 35 0.24 15.33 2.42
C ASN A 35 1.53 15.32 3.28
N LYS A 36 1.85 16.46 3.91
CA LYS A 36 3.02 16.58 4.80
C LYS A 36 2.91 15.72 6.07
N GLU A 37 1.70 15.51 6.59
CA GLU A 37 1.48 14.66 7.75
C GLU A 37 1.82 13.20 7.42
N ALA A 38 1.48 12.73 6.22
CA ALA A 38 1.85 11.38 5.77
C ALA A 38 3.38 11.18 5.76
N LEU A 39 4.14 12.20 5.34
CA LEU A 39 5.61 12.16 5.39
C LEU A 39 6.12 12.05 6.82
N ALA A 40 5.60 12.88 7.72
CA ALA A 40 6.00 12.89 9.12
C ALA A 40 5.67 11.56 9.83
N LEU A 41 4.44 11.06 9.67
CA LEU A 41 3.99 9.81 10.29
C LEU A 41 4.78 8.58 9.83
N THR A 42 5.18 8.55 8.56
CA THR A 42 5.89 7.41 7.98
C THR A 42 7.41 7.56 8.02
N SER A 43 7.92 8.76 8.31
CA SER A 43 9.34 9.10 8.15
C SER A 43 9.87 8.76 6.75
N LYS A 44 9.02 8.91 5.72
CA LYS A 44 9.33 8.63 4.31
C LYS A 44 9.28 9.90 3.48
N SER A 45 10.09 9.94 2.44
CA SER A 45 10.02 10.98 1.42
C SER A 45 8.78 10.81 0.53
N GLN A 46 8.34 11.89 -0.11
CA GLN A 46 7.23 11.85 -1.08
C GLN A 46 7.51 10.84 -2.20
N LYS A 47 8.77 10.75 -2.64
CA LYS A 47 9.22 9.78 -3.63
C LYS A 47 9.04 8.34 -3.18
N GLU A 48 9.39 8.03 -1.92
CA GLU A 48 9.19 6.68 -1.36
C GLU A 48 7.71 6.34 -1.24
N LEU A 49 6.89 7.25 -0.67
CA LEU A 49 5.45 7.04 -0.56
C LEU A 49 4.77 6.88 -1.92
N LEU A 50 5.22 7.64 -2.92
CA LEU A 50 4.70 7.53 -4.28
C LEU A 50 5.08 6.20 -4.95
N ARG A 51 6.27 5.66 -4.63
CA ARG A 51 6.82 4.46 -5.27
C ARG A 51 6.21 3.15 -4.75
N ARG A 52 5.74 3.11 -3.51
CA ARG A 52 5.21 1.90 -2.87
C ARG A 52 3.99 2.17 -2.01
N LEU A 53 3.13 1.18 -1.86
CA LEU A 53 2.08 1.18 -0.84
C LEU A 53 2.73 1.05 0.53
N HIS A 54 2.24 1.79 1.52
CA HIS A 54 2.73 1.72 2.89
C HIS A 54 1.60 1.55 3.89
N VAL A 55 1.89 0.91 5.01
CA VAL A 55 1.01 0.87 6.18
C VAL A 55 1.80 1.20 7.44
N ILE A 56 1.10 1.73 8.44
CA ILE A 56 1.56 1.73 9.83
C ILE A 56 0.68 0.76 10.61
N ASP A 57 1.30 -0.33 11.06
CA ASP A 57 0.68 -1.34 11.91
C ASP A 57 1.56 -1.54 13.16
N ASN A 58 0.96 -1.40 14.35
CA ASN A 58 1.65 -1.49 15.64
C ASN A 58 2.93 -0.62 15.72
N GLY A 59 2.84 0.62 15.25
CA GLY A 59 3.96 1.58 15.23
C GLY A 59 5.06 1.31 14.20
N LYS A 60 4.93 0.25 13.38
CA LYS A 60 5.92 -0.09 12.35
C LYS A 60 5.45 0.34 10.96
N VAL A 61 6.31 1.05 10.24
CA VAL A 61 6.10 1.41 8.83
C VAL A 61 6.50 0.22 7.97
N ILE A 62 5.55 -0.30 7.20
CA ILE A 62 5.74 -1.47 6.33
C ILE A 62 5.39 -1.06 4.90
N GLY A 63 6.31 -1.28 3.97
CA GLY A 63 6.15 -0.90 2.57
C GLY A 63 6.12 -2.08 1.60
N GLY A 64 5.62 -1.81 0.39
CA GLY A 64 5.68 -2.72 -0.75
C GLY A 64 4.73 -3.91 -0.67
N ALA A 65 5.11 -5.03 -1.29
CA ALA A 65 4.31 -6.27 -1.28
C ALA A 65 3.89 -6.71 0.14
N LYS A 66 4.77 -6.53 1.13
CA LYS A 66 4.46 -6.86 2.52
C LYS A 66 3.29 -6.03 3.08
N ALA A 67 3.13 -4.77 2.65
CA ALA A 67 2.01 -3.93 3.07
C ALA A 67 0.66 -4.53 2.64
N PHE A 68 0.58 -5.14 1.44
CA PHE A 68 -0.62 -5.85 1.00
C PHE A 68 -0.96 -7.03 1.89
N LEU A 69 0.03 -7.84 2.29
CA LEU A 69 -0.22 -8.96 3.21
C LEU A 69 -0.80 -8.50 4.54
N VAL A 70 -0.29 -7.38 5.07
CA VAL A 70 -0.81 -6.79 6.31
C VAL A 70 -2.25 -6.32 6.10
N ILE A 71 -2.55 -5.58 5.03
CA ILE A 71 -3.93 -5.14 4.70
C ILE A 71 -4.87 -6.35 4.59
N TRP A 72 -4.52 -7.33 3.77
CA TRP A 72 -5.31 -8.54 3.53
C TRP A 72 -5.53 -9.37 4.80
N SER A 73 -4.59 -9.35 5.75
CA SER A 73 -4.77 -10.01 7.05
C SER A 73 -5.85 -9.37 7.92
N LYS A 74 -6.15 -8.07 7.71
CA LYS A 74 -7.16 -7.31 8.43
C LYS A 74 -8.52 -7.30 7.75
N ILE A 75 -8.60 -7.61 6.45
CA ILE A 75 -9.86 -7.68 5.71
C ILE A 75 -10.39 -9.12 5.73
N PRO A 76 -11.57 -9.41 6.33
CA PRO A 76 -12.06 -10.77 6.53
C PRO A 76 -12.02 -11.66 5.27
N LYS A 77 -12.47 -11.14 4.13
CA LYS A 77 -12.50 -11.86 2.83
C LYS A 77 -11.10 -12.19 2.27
N TYR A 78 -10.07 -11.48 2.69
CA TYR A 78 -8.70 -11.60 2.16
C TYR A 78 -7.73 -12.30 3.11
N LYS A 79 -8.19 -12.72 4.30
CA LYS A 79 -7.34 -13.43 5.28
C LYS A 79 -6.69 -14.68 4.70
N ILE A 80 -7.45 -15.46 3.92
CA ILE A 80 -6.93 -16.67 3.25
C ILE A 80 -5.87 -16.29 2.21
N LEU A 81 -6.12 -15.24 1.41
CA LEU A 81 -5.16 -14.74 0.42
C LEU A 81 -3.85 -14.31 1.09
N SER A 82 -3.93 -13.57 2.20
CA SER A 82 -2.77 -13.17 2.99
C SER A 82 -1.95 -14.38 3.45
N LYS A 83 -2.60 -15.44 3.95
CA LYS A 83 -1.93 -16.68 4.36
C LYS A 83 -1.22 -17.38 3.19
N ILE A 84 -1.87 -17.49 2.04
CA ILE A 84 -1.30 -18.10 0.82
C ILE A 84 -0.02 -17.36 0.41
N PHE A 85 -0.12 -16.04 0.24
CA PHE A 85 1.03 -15.22 -0.19
C PHE A 85 2.06 -14.96 0.91
N SER A 86 1.82 -15.39 2.15
CA SER A 86 2.83 -15.40 3.22
C SER A 86 3.77 -16.60 3.12
N PHE A 87 3.44 -17.63 2.32
CA PHE A 87 4.34 -18.74 2.05
C PHE A 87 5.55 -18.26 1.23
N LYS A 88 6.77 -18.53 1.70
CA LYS A 88 8.00 -17.89 1.22
C LYS A 88 8.20 -17.93 -0.31
N PRO A 89 8.03 -19.05 -1.02
CA PRO A 89 8.12 -19.08 -2.48
C PRO A 89 7.10 -18.16 -3.17
N LEU A 90 5.85 -18.19 -2.73
CA LEU A 90 4.78 -17.35 -3.30
C LEU A 90 5.00 -15.87 -2.98
N TYR A 91 5.47 -15.56 -1.78
CA TYR A 91 5.83 -14.20 -1.40
C TYR A 91 6.92 -13.63 -2.31
N LEU A 92 7.95 -14.41 -2.63
CA LEU A 92 9.03 -13.96 -3.51
C LEU A 92 8.52 -13.62 -4.91
N ILE A 93 7.70 -14.50 -5.50
CA ILE A 93 7.08 -14.26 -6.81
C ILE A 93 6.23 -13.00 -6.77
N PHE A 94 5.36 -12.88 -5.76
CA PHE A 94 4.50 -11.71 -5.57
C PHE A 94 5.32 -10.42 -5.39
N HIS A 95 6.39 -10.47 -4.59
CA HIS A 95 7.28 -9.33 -4.36
C HIS A 95 7.88 -8.80 -5.66
N TYR A 96 8.44 -9.66 -6.51
CA TYR A 96 9.04 -9.22 -7.77
C TYR A 96 8.01 -8.69 -8.76
N ILE A 97 6.87 -9.36 -8.92
CA ILE A 97 5.76 -8.88 -9.77
C ILE A 97 5.30 -7.49 -9.29
N TYR A 98 5.12 -7.34 -7.98
CA TYR A 98 4.77 -6.08 -7.36
C TYR A 98 5.80 -4.98 -7.64
N GLU A 99 7.09 -5.25 -7.44
CA GLU A 99 8.13 -4.24 -7.63
C GLU A 99 8.22 -3.76 -9.07
N VAL A 100 8.02 -4.65 -10.06
CA VAL A 100 7.93 -4.29 -11.48
C VAL A 100 6.72 -3.40 -11.74
N ALA A 101 5.52 -3.83 -11.33
CA ALA A 101 4.30 -3.05 -11.53
C ALA A 101 4.40 -1.66 -10.86
N ALA A 102 4.87 -1.62 -9.62
CA ALA A 102 5.01 -0.39 -8.86
C ALA A 102 6.09 0.55 -9.44
N TYR A 103 7.11 0.03 -10.14
CA TYR A 103 8.08 0.86 -10.88
C TYR A 103 7.41 1.60 -12.05
N PHE A 104 6.66 0.88 -12.88
CA PHE A 104 5.95 1.49 -14.01
C PHE A 104 4.89 2.50 -13.55
N LEU A 105 4.15 2.17 -12.49
CA LEU A 105 3.19 3.10 -11.90
C LEU A 105 3.88 4.34 -11.32
N PHE A 106 5.04 4.18 -10.70
CA PHE A 106 5.83 5.32 -10.23
C PHE A 106 6.25 6.24 -11.36
N ILE A 107 6.78 5.70 -12.47
CA ILE A 107 7.16 6.51 -13.65
C ILE A 107 5.95 7.29 -14.17
N LYS A 108 4.80 6.60 -14.34
CA LYS A 108 3.56 7.21 -14.83
C LYS A 108 3.07 8.36 -13.95
N ASN A 109 3.35 8.32 -12.65
CA ASN A 109 2.86 9.30 -11.67
C ASN A 109 3.97 10.23 -11.14
N LYS A 110 5.20 10.18 -11.69
CA LYS A 110 6.37 10.93 -11.19
C LYS A 110 6.17 12.45 -11.24
N ASN A 111 5.29 12.93 -12.13
CA ASN A 111 4.90 14.34 -12.22
C ASN A 111 4.26 14.91 -10.93
N GLN A 112 3.90 14.05 -9.97
CA GLN A 112 3.40 14.44 -8.65
C GLN A 112 4.51 14.87 -7.67
N LEU A 113 5.80 14.66 -7.99
CA LEU A 113 6.94 15.01 -7.13
C LEU A 113 7.37 16.49 -7.27
N LYS A 114 6.44 17.40 -7.50
CA LYS A 114 6.75 18.83 -7.70
C LYS A 114 7.37 19.46 -6.46
#